data_AF-A0AAD9L3S9-F1
#
_entry.id   AF-A0AAD9L3S9-F1
#
_cell.length_a   1.000
_cell.length_b   1.000
_cell.length_c   1.000
_cell.angle_alpha   90.00
_cell.angle_beta   90.00
_cell.angle_gamma   90.00
#
_symmetry.space_group_name_H-M   'P 1'
#
loop_
_entity.id
_entity.type
_entity.pdbx_description
1 polymer ?
#
loop_
_entity_poly.entity_id
_entity_poly.type
_entity_poly.pdbx_seq_one_letter_code
_entity_poly.pdbx_strand_id
1 'polypeptide(L)'
;MFVMLQKGVVPQKPTHGTVWVAKSFPPWQSTVLNTLRQLHKENGSVPENKIISAALAKEASLKKYMKRVMPFVQVVKVNVAKMGLQAFNLTLDFDERAVLEQNISYLTSTLELEGALVLRFSEEADDKIREECCPGKPFAVYQAESSIPVKFINPQVSSGFLSMTVPIYQNDTVAMVTSRMCQYNRHIKGEVKLGSGKRCL
;
A
#
# COMPACT_ATOMS: atom_id res chain seq x y z
N MET A 1 -33.91 7.40 14.69
CA MET A 1 -32.73 8.18 14.29
C MET A 1 -32.42 7.79 12.85
N PHE A 2 -32.79 8.64 11.89
CA PHE A 2 -32.66 8.37 10.46
C PHE A 2 -31.19 8.37 10.07
N VAL A 3 -30.69 7.24 9.56
CA VAL A 3 -29.39 7.17 8.90
C VAL A 3 -29.56 7.75 7.51
N MET A 4 -29.00 8.95 7.27
CA MET A 4 -28.94 9.53 5.94
C MET A 4 -28.12 8.61 5.03
N LEU A 5 -28.76 8.10 3.98
CA LEU A 5 -28.12 7.55 2.79
C LEU A 5 -27.21 8.63 2.19
N GLN A 6 -25.90 8.47 2.35
CA GLN A 6 -24.93 9.28 1.60
C GLN A 6 -25.12 8.98 0.11
N LYS A 7 -25.52 10.00 -0.64
CA LYS A 7 -25.59 10.01 -2.10
C LYS A 7 -24.29 9.44 -2.66
N GLY A 8 -24.40 8.51 -3.61
CA GLY A 8 -23.26 7.87 -4.28
C GLY A 8 -22.27 8.90 -4.78
N VAL A 9 -21.15 9.02 -4.06
CA VAL A 9 -19.97 9.73 -4.54
C VAL A 9 -19.38 8.85 -5.63
N VAL A 10 -19.36 9.35 -6.87
CA VAL A 10 -18.60 8.71 -7.94
C VAL A 10 -17.19 8.42 -7.40
N PRO A 11 -16.70 7.16 -7.45
CA PRO A 11 -15.40 6.84 -6.89
C PRO A 11 -14.34 7.67 -7.64
N GLN A 12 -13.81 8.69 -6.95
CA GLN A 12 -12.77 9.52 -7.51
C GLN A 12 -11.51 8.68 -7.66
N LYS A 13 -10.76 8.92 -8.74
CA LYS A 13 -9.43 8.30 -8.91
C LYS A 13 -8.61 8.65 -7.67
N PRO A 14 -8.03 7.65 -6.96
CA PRO A 14 -7.19 7.94 -5.83
C PRO A 14 -5.98 8.75 -6.29
N THR A 15 -5.64 9.77 -5.52
CA THR A 15 -4.55 10.71 -5.85
C THR A 15 -3.29 10.37 -5.07
N HIS A 16 -3.45 9.83 -3.85
CA HIS A 16 -2.37 9.50 -2.94
C HIS A 16 -2.50 8.04 -2.47
N GLY A 17 -1.38 7.46 -2.05
CA GLY A 17 -1.34 6.10 -1.53
C GLY A 17 -0.36 5.98 -0.36
N THR A 18 -0.73 5.18 0.63
CA THR A 18 0.13 4.78 1.74
C THR A 18 0.29 3.26 1.72
N VAL A 19 1.53 2.78 1.73
CA VAL A 19 1.85 1.36 1.87
C VAL A 19 2.35 1.10 3.28
N TRP A 20 1.68 0.16 3.94
CA TRP A 20 1.97 -0.29 5.28
C TRP A 20 2.84 -1.56 5.22
N VAL A 21 3.96 -1.51 5.93
CA VAL A 21 4.93 -2.60 6.01
C VAL A 21 4.99 -3.09 7.46
N ALA A 22 4.85 -4.40 7.66
CA ALA A 22 4.96 -5.04 8.96
C ALA A 22 6.36 -5.62 9.17
N LYS A 23 6.99 -5.31 10.31
CA LYS A 23 8.29 -5.89 10.70
C LYS A 23 8.15 -7.31 11.23
N SER A 24 7.03 -7.60 11.89
CA SER A 24 6.76 -8.87 12.55
C SER A 24 5.35 -9.34 12.28
N PHE A 25 5.15 -10.66 12.35
CA PHE A 25 3.82 -11.25 12.21
C PHE A 25 2.93 -10.87 13.40
N PRO A 26 1.64 -10.57 13.17
CA PRO A 26 0.67 -10.41 14.24
C PRO A 26 0.71 -11.59 15.24
N PRO A 27 0.40 -11.39 16.53
CA PRO A 27 0.55 -12.42 17.56
C PRO A 27 -0.12 -13.75 17.21
N TRP A 28 -1.34 -13.72 16.68
CA TRP A 28 -2.06 -14.94 16.30
C TRP A 28 -1.40 -15.69 15.13
N GLN A 29 -0.81 -14.99 14.17
CA GLN A 29 -0.09 -15.63 13.05
C GLN A 29 1.24 -16.21 13.52
N SER A 30 1.96 -15.48 14.38
CA SER A 30 3.18 -15.97 15.03
C SER A 30 2.93 -17.28 15.79
N THR A 31 1.83 -17.35 16.57
CA THR A 31 1.42 -18.58 17.26
C THR A 31 1.14 -19.71 16.27
N VAL A 32 0.38 -19.45 15.19
CA VAL A 32 0.09 -20.47 14.16
C VAL A 32 1.37 -20.99 13.50
N LEU A 33 2.28 -20.09 13.10
CA LEU A 33 3.56 -20.46 12.49
C LEU A 33 4.42 -21.31 13.45
N ASN A 34 4.48 -20.95 14.73
CA ASN A 34 5.20 -21.72 15.75
C ASN A 34 4.60 -23.13 15.95
N THR A 35 3.27 -23.25 16.03
CA THR A 35 2.60 -24.55 16.13
C THR A 35 2.85 -25.41 14.89
N LEU A 36 2.76 -24.82 13.69
CA LEU A 36 3.04 -25.53 12.44
C LEU A 36 4.51 -25.99 12.37
N ARG A 37 5.45 -25.15 12.81
CA ARG A 37 6.87 -25.50 12.88
C ARG A 37 7.12 -26.67 13.83
N GLN A 38 6.46 -26.71 14.98
CA GLN A 38 6.55 -27.81 15.93
C GLN A 38 5.99 -29.11 15.32
N LEU A 39 4.80 -29.06 14.73
CA LEU A 39 4.18 -30.22 14.07
C LEU A 39 5.04 -30.78 12.92
N HIS A 40 5.71 -29.90 12.18
CA HIS A 40 6.65 -30.29 11.14
C HIS A 40 7.91 -30.97 11.71
N LYS A 41 8.43 -30.49 12.84
CA LYS A 41 9.60 -31.09 13.50
C LYS A 41 9.29 -32.49 14.06
N GLU A 42 8.08 -32.70 14.57
CA GLU A 42 7.64 -33.98 15.14
C GLU A 42 7.30 -35.03 14.06
N ASN A 43 6.67 -34.63 12.95
CA ASN A 43 6.18 -35.57 11.92
C ASN A 43 7.05 -35.60 10.65
N GLY A 44 8.09 -34.78 10.56
CA GLY A 44 8.92 -34.62 9.35
C GLY A 44 8.20 -33.99 8.14
N SER A 45 6.90 -33.72 8.24
CA SER A 45 6.06 -33.12 7.20
C SER A 45 4.89 -32.35 7.82
N VAL A 46 4.24 -31.48 7.04
CA VAL A 46 3.06 -30.74 7.52
C VAL A 46 1.84 -31.68 7.55
N PRO A 47 1.23 -31.94 8.73
CA PRO A 47 0.16 -32.93 8.87
C PRO A 47 -1.14 -32.59 8.11
N GLU A 48 -2.10 -33.51 8.15
CA GLU A 48 -3.44 -33.30 7.60
C GLU A 48 -4.16 -32.11 8.27
N ASN A 49 -5.04 -31.42 7.53
CA ASN A 49 -5.73 -30.21 8.01
C ASN A 49 -6.54 -30.44 9.29
N LYS A 50 -7.03 -31.67 9.51
CA LYS A 50 -7.76 -32.05 10.73
C LYS A 50 -6.89 -31.96 11.98
N ILE A 51 -5.68 -32.53 11.94
CA ILE A 51 -4.74 -32.52 13.08
C ILE A 51 -4.33 -31.09 13.40
N ILE A 52 -4.05 -30.28 12.37
CA ILE A 52 -3.70 -28.87 12.52
C ILE A 52 -4.84 -28.08 13.16
N SER A 53 -6.08 -28.26 12.68
CA SER A 53 -7.25 -27.58 13.26
C SER A 53 -7.46 -27.95 14.73
N ALA A 54 -7.24 -29.21 15.11
CA ALA A 54 -7.36 -29.66 16.49
C ALA A 54 -6.26 -29.08 17.39
N ALA A 55 -5.02 -28.98 16.89
CA ALA A 55 -3.92 -28.37 17.63
C ALA A 55 -4.14 -26.86 17.83
N LEU A 56 -4.55 -26.14 16.79
CA LEU A 56 -4.79 -24.70 16.86
C LEU A 56 -6.07 -24.35 17.65
N ALA A 57 -7.06 -25.23 17.72
CA ALA A 57 -8.26 -25.03 18.53
C ALA A 57 -8.02 -25.15 20.05
N LYS A 58 -6.94 -25.84 20.48
CA LYS A 58 -6.54 -25.91 21.88
C LYS A 58 -5.99 -24.57 22.38
N GLU A 59 -5.47 -23.76 21.46
CA GLU A 59 -4.81 -22.50 21.78
C GLU A 59 -5.84 -21.38 21.97
N ALA A 60 -6.04 -20.94 23.22
CA ALA A 60 -7.10 -20.00 23.57
C ALA A 60 -6.93 -18.63 22.89
N SER A 61 -5.70 -18.22 22.59
CA SER A 61 -5.35 -16.97 21.91
C SER A 61 -5.88 -16.90 20.47
N LEU A 62 -6.17 -18.05 19.84
CA LEU A 62 -6.64 -18.14 18.46
C LEU A 62 -8.16 -18.17 18.31
N LYS A 63 -8.93 -18.29 19.41
CA LYS A 63 -10.40 -18.40 19.37
C LYS A 63 -11.07 -17.23 18.63
N LYS A 64 -10.57 -16.00 18.82
CA LYS A 64 -11.06 -14.80 18.12
C LYS A 64 -10.81 -14.85 16.60
N TYR A 65 -9.77 -15.58 16.17
CA TYR A 65 -9.27 -15.58 14.79
C TYR A 65 -9.55 -16.88 14.03
N MET A 66 -10.32 -17.83 14.59
CA MET A 66 -10.56 -19.16 14.01
C MET A 66 -11.03 -19.15 12.55
N LYS A 67 -11.82 -18.14 12.14
CA LYS A 67 -12.26 -17.96 10.74
C LYS A 67 -11.10 -17.61 9.77
N ARG A 68 -10.04 -16.97 10.29
CA ARG A 68 -8.86 -16.53 9.53
C ARG A 68 -7.70 -17.54 9.61
N VAL A 69 -7.65 -18.35 10.66
CA VAL A 69 -6.59 -19.32 10.92
C VAL A 69 -6.48 -20.37 9.81
N MET A 70 -7.59 -21.01 9.42
CA MET A 70 -7.53 -22.08 8.41
C MET A 70 -7.11 -21.60 7.00
N PRO A 71 -7.64 -20.48 6.48
CA PRO A 71 -7.11 -19.89 5.24
C PRO A 71 -5.61 -19.59 5.32
N PHE A 72 -5.13 -19.08 6.45
CA PHE A 72 -3.71 -18.79 6.66
C PHE A 72 -2.85 -20.06 6.66
N VAL A 73 -3.26 -21.12 7.36
CA VAL A 73 -2.58 -22.43 7.35
C VAL A 73 -2.44 -22.96 5.92
N GLN A 74 -3.48 -22.83 5.09
CA GLN A 74 -3.44 -23.32 3.72
C GLN A 74 -2.41 -22.55 2.86
N VAL A 75 -2.31 -21.23 3.05
CA VAL A 75 -1.28 -20.41 2.39
C VAL A 75 0.11 -20.84 2.85
N VAL A 76 0.31 -21.06 4.16
CA VAL A 76 1.60 -21.52 4.70
C VAL A 76 1.96 -22.89 4.12
N LYS A 77 1.01 -23.83 4.00
CA LYS A 77 1.24 -25.13 3.36
C LYS A 77 1.75 -25.01 1.92
N VAL A 78 1.14 -24.13 1.12
CA VAL A 78 1.60 -23.88 -0.26
C VAL A 78 3.00 -23.27 -0.26
N ASN A 79 3.29 -22.35 0.66
CA ASN A 79 4.61 -21.74 0.77
C ASN A 79 5.67 -22.75 1.21
N VAL A 80 5.35 -23.66 2.14
CA VAL A 80 6.25 -24.74 2.59
C VAL A 80 6.54 -25.71 1.43
N ALA A 81 5.55 -26.03 0.60
CA ALA A 81 5.78 -26.85 -0.59
C ALA A 81 6.71 -26.19 -1.62
N LYS A 82 6.75 -24.85 -1.68
CA LYS A 82 7.58 -24.09 -2.62
C LYS A 82 8.98 -23.74 -2.09
N MET A 83 9.06 -23.31 -0.83
CA MET A 83 10.26 -22.71 -0.21
C MET A 83 10.82 -23.57 0.94
N GLY A 84 10.16 -24.68 1.27
CA GLY A 84 10.57 -25.58 2.35
C GLY A 84 10.48 -24.93 3.73
N LEU A 85 11.51 -25.15 4.55
CA LEU A 85 11.59 -24.67 5.93
C LEU A 85 11.59 -23.13 6.05
N GLN A 86 12.02 -22.42 5.00
CA GLN A 86 12.06 -20.94 5.00
C GLN A 86 10.67 -20.32 5.13
N ALA A 87 9.62 -21.06 4.74
CA ALA A 87 8.23 -20.60 4.87
C ALA A 87 7.76 -20.46 6.32
N PHE A 88 8.50 -21.02 7.29
CA PHE A 88 8.22 -20.88 8.72
C PHE A 88 8.99 -19.73 9.39
N ASN A 89 9.86 -19.02 8.66
CA ASN A 89 10.60 -17.91 9.24
C ASN A 89 9.64 -16.78 9.62
N LEU A 90 9.81 -16.28 10.85
CA LEU A 90 9.03 -15.16 11.38
C LEU A 90 9.51 -13.81 10.82
N THR A 91 10.66 -13.80 10.15
CA THR A 91 11.32 -12.63 9.59
C THR A 91 11.64 -12.87 8.12
N LEU A 92 11.59 -11.83 7.31
CA LEU A 92 12.10 -11.86 5.95
C LEU A 92 13.64 -11.84 5.95
N ASP A 93 14.22 -12.44 4.92
CA ASP A 93 15.68 -12.47 4.73
C ASP A 93 16.23 -11.15 4.16
N PHE A 94 15.35 -10.21 3.78
CA PHE A 94 15.69 -8.90 3.23
C PHE A 94 14.85 -7.79 3.87
N ASP A 95 15.35 -6.56 3.80
CA ASP A 95 14.63 -5.38 4.27
C ASP A 95 13.57 -4.94 3.24
N GLU A 96 12.33 -5.34 3.49
CA GLU A 96 11.18 -5.01 2.64
C GLU A 96 10.99 -3.49 2.47
N ARG A 97 11.24 -2.71 3.52
CA ARG A 97 11.08 -1.26 3.46
C ARG A 97 12.14 -0.66 2.54
N ALA A 98 13.40 -1.05 2.69
CA ALA A 98 14.48 -0.54 1.85
C ALA A 98 14.25 -0.87 0.36
N VAL A 99 13.76 -2.07 0.05
CA VAL A 99 13.42 -2.46 -1.33
C VAL A 99 12.29 -1.59 -1.90
N LEU A 100 11.25 -1.31 -1.10
CA LEU A 100 10.15 -0.44 -1.53
C LEU A 100 10.59 1.02 -1.72
N GLU A 101 11.45 1.54 -0.83
CA GLU A 101 12.00 2.90 -0.93
C GLU A 101 12.79 3.09 -2.24
N GLN A 102 13.61 2.11 -2.63
CA GLN A 102 14.38 2.15 -3.88
C GLN A 102 13.50 2.21 -5.13
N ASN A 103 12.29 1.64 -5.08
CA ASN A 103 11.39 1.51 -6.23
C ASN A 103 10.20 2.47 -6.19
N ILE A 104 10.18 3.42 -5.25
CA ILE A 104 9.00 4.25 -4.97
C ILE A 104 8.63 5.15 -6.15
N SER A 105 9.63 5.68 -6.85
CA SER A 105 9.44 6.53 -8.03
C SER A 105 8.76 5.78 -9.18
N TYR A 106 9.16 4.52 -9.40
CA TYR A 106 8.56 3.63 -10.38
C TYR A 106 7.11 3.29 -10.01
N LEU A 107 6.86 2.94 -8.74
CA LEU A 107 5.51 2.62 -8.25
C LEU A 107 4.56 3.81 -8.37
N THR A 108 4.97 5.00 -7.91
CA THR A 108 4.18 6.23 -8.02
C THR A 108 3.84 6.56 -9.48
N SER A 109 4.81 6.41 -10.39
CA SER A 109 4.59 6.69 -11.82
C SER A 109 3.66 5.67 -12.47
N THR A 110 3.81 4.39 -12.15
CA THR A 110 3.00 3.30 -12.72
C THR A 110 1.56 3.33 -12.21
N LEU A 111 1.37 3.69 -10.95
CA LEU A 111 0.04 3.85 -10.34
C LEU A 111 -0.61 5.20 -10.70
N GLU A 112 0.11 6.07 -11.41
CA GLU A 112 -0.32 7.42 -11.79
C GLU A 112 -0.87 8.22 -10.59
N LEU A 113 -0.17 8.14 -9.46
CA LEU A 113 -0.49 8.91 -8.26
C LEU A 113 0.02 10.34 -8.42
N GLU A 114 -0.75 11.30 -7.91
CA GLU A 114 -0.43 12.72 -7.97
C GLU A 114 0.59 13.14 -6.91
N GLY A 115 0.64 12.40 -5.80
CA GLY A 115 1.63 12.53 -4.75
C GLY A 115 2.56 11.33 -4.66
N ALA A 116 3.69 11.50 -3.97
CA ALA A 116 4.60 10.40 -3.68
C ALA A 116 3.90 9.33 -2.83
N LEU A 117 4.14 8.06 -3.17
CA LEU A 117 3.66 6.95 -2.35
C LEU A 117 4.35 7.04 -0.97
N VAL A 118 3.60 6.94 0.12
CA VAL A 118 4.15 7.05 1.47
C VAL A 118 4.34 5.65 2.05
N LEU A 119 5.52 5.35 2.57
CA LEU A 119 5.78 4.10 3.28
C LEU A 119 5.67 4.34 4.79
N ARG A 120 4.87 3.52 5.47
CA ARG A 120 4.71 3.57 6.93
C ARG A 120 4.80 2.18 7.54
N PHE A 121 5.13 2.13 8.83
CA PHE A 121 5.08 0.87 9.57
C PHE A 121 3.67 0.57 10.03
N SER A 122 3.29 -0.71 10.01
CA SER A 122 1.97 -1.18 10.46
C SER A 122 1.65 -0.87 11.93
N GLU A 123 2.66 -0.51 12.74
CA GLU A 123 2.52 -0.09 14.14
C GLU A 123 1.78 1.25 14.27
N GLU A 124 1.93 2.13 13.29
CA GLU A 124 1.25 3.44 13.22
C GLU A 124 -0.15 3.36 12.59
N ALA A 125 -0.55 2.18 12.12
CA ALA A 125 -1.79 1.97 11.40
C ALA A 125 -2.97 1.69 12.34
N ASP A 126 -4.18 1.81 11.79
CA ASP A 126 -5.39 1.35 12.46
C ASP A 126 -5.32 -0.16 12.80
N ASP A 127 -6.04 -0.56 13.85
CA ASP A 127 -6.05 -1.94 14.34
C ASP A 127 -6.36 -2.97 13.24
N LYS A 128 -7.23 -2.61 12.28
CA LYS A 128 -7.57 -3.46 11.13
C LYS A 128 -6.36 -3.74 10.23
N ILE A 129 -5.62 -2.69 9.88
CA ILE A 129 -4.45 -2.79 9.02
C ILE A 129 -3.34 -3.54 9.76
N ARG A 130 -3.16 -3.27 11.06
CA ARG A 130 -2.17 -3.95 11.90
C ARG A 130 -2.44 -5.46 12.04
N GLU A 131 -3.71 -5.88 12.05
CA GLU A 131 -4.09 -7.30 12.11
C GLU A 131 -4.02 -8.03 10.74
N GLU A 132 -3.96 -7.30 9.62
CA GLU A 132 -3.94 -7.85 8.26
C GLU A 132 -2.56 -7.77 7.60
N CYS A 133 -1.78 -6.74 7.92
CA CYS A 133 -0.44 -6.53 7.37
C CYS A 133 0.52 -7.59 7.91
N CYS A 134 1.26 -8.23 7.00
CA CYS A 134 2.21 -9.29 7.32
C CYS A 134 3.52 -9.04 6.56
N PRO A 135 4.67 -9.44 7.11
CA PRO A 135 5.94 -9.39 6.38
C PRO A 135 5.82 -10.09 5.01
N GLY A 136 6.25 -9.42 3.93
CA GLY A 136 6.23 -9.93 2.55
C GLY A 136 4.87 -9.80 1.87
N LYS A 137 3.87 -9.28 2.58
CA LYS A 137 2.53 -8.95 2.08
C LYS A 137 2.15 -7.55 2.58
N PRO A 138 2.73 -6.50 1.98
CA PRO A 138 2.46 -5.14 2.40
C PRO A 138 1.00 -4.78 2.09
N PHE A 139 0.42 -3.88 2.90
CA PHE A 139 -0.98 -3.46 2.74
C PHE A 139 -1.03 -2.04 2.19
N ALA A 140 -1.64 -1.84 1.02
CA ALA A 140 -1.74 -0.52 0.39
C ALA A 140 -3.14 0.09 0.60
N VAL A 141 -3.17 1.34 1.06
CA VAL A 141 -4.39 2.16 1.18
C VAL A 141 -4.28 3.33 0.23
N TYR A 142 -5.31 3.52 -0.59
CA TYR A 142 -5.39 4.62 -1.54
C TYR A 142 -6.46 5.61 -1.11
N GLN A 143 -6.14 6.90 -1.21
CA GLN A 143 -7.03 7.98 -0.78
C GLN A 143 -7.03 9.13 -1.78
N ALA A 144 -8.18 9.79 -1.88
CA ALA A 144 -8.32 11.03 -2.62
C ALA A 144 -8.15 12.20 -1.63
N GLU A 145 -7.04 12.92 -1.76
CA GLU A 145 -6.81 14.12 -0.96
C GLU A 145 -7.51 15.35 -1.56
N SER A 146 -7.90 16.28 -0.69
CA SER A 146 -8.47 17.56 -1.12
C SER A 146 -7.42 18.37 -1.87
N SER A 147 -7.86 19.04 -2.94
CA SER A 147 -7.01 19.90 -3.75
C SER A 147 -7.68 21.23 -4.03
N ILE A 148 -6.85 22.24 -4.29
CA ILE A 148 -7.31 23.55 -4.75
C ILE A 148 -7.01 23.63 -6.25
N PRO A 149 -8.03 23.81 -7.12
CA PRO A 149 -7.80 23.98 -8.54
C PRO A 149 -7.15 25.34 -8.82
N VAL A 150 -5.97 25.35 -9.42
CA VAL A 150 -5.26 26.57 -9.83
C VAL A 150 -5.21 26.64 -11.34
N LYS A 151 -5.63 27.78 -11.90
CA LYS A 151 -5.60 28.02 -13.35
C LYS A 151 -4.26 28.63 -13.75
N PHE A 152 -3.53 27.91 -14.58
CA PHE A 152 -2.29 28.38 -15.20
C PHE A 152 -2.61 28.91 -16.59
N ILE A 153 -2.21 30.14 -16.84
CA ILE A 153 -2.45 30.84 -18.11
C ILE A 153 -1.12 30.92 -18.85
N ASN A 154 -1.10 30.50 -20.11
CA ASN A 154 0.05 30.71 -20.99
C ASN A 154 -0.10 32.08 -21.69
N PRO A 155 0.73 33.09 -21.37
CA PRO A 155 0.67 34.39 -22.01
C PRO A 155 1.40 34.44 -23.36
N GLN A 156 2.14 33.40 -23.76
CA GLN A 156 2.95 33.41 -24.97
C GLN A 156 2.10 33.19 -26.22
N VAL A 157 2.14 34.16 -27.13
CA VAL A 157 1.47 34.09 -28.43
C VAL A 157 2.07 32.98 -29.28
N SER A 158 1.23 32.23 -30.00
CA SER A 158 1.63 31.13 -30.89
C SER A 158 2.35 29.96 -30.20
N SER A 159 2.23 29.83 -28.88
CA SER A 159 2.70 28.68 -28.12
C SER A 159 1.59 27.62 -28.01
N GLY A 160 1.92 26.35 -28.26
CA GLY A 160 0.96 25.24 -28.22
C GLY A 160 0.46 24.85 -26.82
N PHE A 161 1.05 25.41 -25.76
CA PHE A 161 0.61 25.18 -24.38
C PHE A 161 -0.68 25.97 -24.11
N LEU A 162 -1.80 25.28 -23.90
CA LEU A 162 -3.07 25.90 -23.55
C LEU A 162 -3.13 26.25 -22.06
N SER A 163 -3.96 27.24 -21.73
CA SER A 163 -4.29 27.52 -20.33
C SER A 163 -4.96 26.28 -19.71
N MET A 164 -4.48 25.84 -18.56
CA MET A 164 -4.94 24.61 -17.92
C MET A 164 -5.23 24.83 -16.44
N THR A 165 -6.18 24.05 -15.91
CA THR A 165 -6.47 24.02 -14.48
C THR A 165 -5.84 22.77 -13.89
N VAL A 166 -4.95 22.94 -12.91
CA VAL A 166 -4.23 21.85 -12.26
C VAL A 166 -4.58 21.84 -10.78
N PRO A 167 -4.98 20.68 -10.21
CA PRO A 167 -5.20 20.58 -8.78
C PRO A 167 -3.85 20.71 -8.05
N ILE A 168 -3.80 21.53 -7.00
CA ILE A 168 -2.64 21.66 -6.10
C ILE A 168 -3.01 20.99 -4.77
N TYR A 169 -2.13 20.11 -4.29
CA TYR A 169 -2.27 19.37 -3.02
C TYR A 169 -1.36 19.94 -1.93
N GLN A 170 -1.57 19.46 -0.71
CA GLN A 170 -0.77 19.87 0.45
C GLN A 170 0.68 19.42 0.27
N ASN A 171 1.63 20.33 0.52
CA ASN A 171 3.08 20.10 0.37
C ASN A 171 3.56 19.84 -1.08
N ASP A 172 2.77 20.22 -2.09
CA ASP A 172 3.21 20.17 -3.48
C ASP A 172 4.46 21.04 -3.72
N THR A 173 5.45 20.48 -4.42
CA THR A 173 6.61 21.23 -4.89
C THR A 173 6.42 21.65 -6.35
N VAL A 174 7.15 22.68 -6.78
CA VAL A 174 7.15 23.18 -8.17
C VAL A 174 7.45 22.04 -9.17
N ALA A 175 8.35 21.13 -8.82
CA ALA A 175 8.69 19.97 -9.64
C ALA A 175 7.51 18.98 -9.78
N MET A 176 6.77 18.72 -8.69
CA MET A 176 5.58 17.86 -8.71
C MET A 176 4.47 18.46 -9.57
N VAL A 177 4.21 19.76 -9.42
CA VAL A 177 3.21 20.48 -10.23
C VAL A 177 3.60 20.50 -11.71
N THR A 178 4.88 20.71 -12.01
CA THR A 178 5.39 20.67 -13.39
C THR A 178 5.25 19.27 -14.00
N SER A 179 5.58 18.22 -13.24
CA SER A 179 5.40 16.83 -13.66
C SER A 179 3.93 16.53 -13.98
N ARG A 180 3.01 16.97 -13.12
CA ARG A 180 1.56 16.85 -13.31
C ARG A 180 1.07 17.55 -14.58
N MET A 181 1.55 18.77 -14.84
CA MET A 181 1.25 19.50 -16.08
C MET A 181 1.72 18.76 -17.33
N CYS A 182 2.93 18.20 -17.29
CA CYS A 182 3.49 17.40 -18.37
C CYS A 182 2.68 16.11 -18.60
N GLN A 183 2.21 15.47 -17.53
CA GLN A 183 1.37 14.29 -17.62
C GLN A 183 0.01 14.55 -18.28
N TYR A 184 -0.61 15.71 -18.08
CA TYR A 184 -1.84 16.07 -18.80
C TYR A 184 -1.59 16.39 -20.27
N ASN A 185 -0.37 16.79 -20.63
CA ASN A 185 0.00 17.20 -21.99
C ASN A 185 1.07 16.29 -22.59
N ARG A 186 0.93 14.95 -22.47
CA ARG A 186 1.93 13.96 -22.94
C ARG A 186 2.34 14.13 -24.41
N HIS A 187 1.50 14.76 -25.23
CA HIS A 187 1.73 15.00 -26.65
C HIS A 187 2.58 16.25 -26.96
N ILE A 188 2.71 17.17 -25.99
CA ILE A 188 3.42 18.44 -26.19
C ILE A 188 4.87 18.26 -25.73
N LYS A 189 5.82 18.33 -26.67
CA LYS A 189 7.25 18.22 -26.40
C LYS A 189 7.81 19.61 -26.07
N GLY A 190 8.34 19.82 -24.86
CA GLY A 190 9.00 21.07 -24.47
C GLY A 190 9.24 21.17 -22.95
N GLU A 191 10.18 22.01 -22.52
CA GLU A 191 10.40 22.31 -21.11
C GLU A 191 9.29 23.22 -20.57
N VAL A 192 8.49 22.75 -19.62
CA VAL A 192 7.53 23.59 -18.88
C VAL A 192 8.29 24.32 -17.77
N LYS A 193 8.43 25.64 -17.90
CA LYS A 193 9.03 26.50 -16.86
C LYS A 193 7.94 27.30 -16.17
N LEU A 194 7.77 27.09 -14.87
CA LEU A 194 6.91 27.93 -14.03
C LEU A 194 7.64 29.24 -13.74
N GLY A 195 7.20 30.32 -14.38
CA GLY A 195 7.71 31.65 -14.11
C GLY A 195 7.26 32.14 -12.73
N SER A 196 8.20 32.58 -11.90
CA SER A 196 7.90 33.39 -10.74
C SER A 196 7.44 34.76 -11.24
N GLY A 197 6.13 34.94 -11.35
CA GLY A 197 5.54 36.18 -11.85
C GLY A 197 6.01 37.38 -11.04
N LYS A 198 6.91 38.20 -11.61
CA LYS A 198 6.90 39.63 -11.29
C LYS A 198 5.55 40.13 -11.78
N ARG A 199 4.71 40.55 -10.85
CA ARG A 199 3.47 41.30 -11.13
C ARG A 199 3.80 42.34 -12.21
N CYS A 200 3.22 42.16 -13.39
CA CYS A 200 3.02 43.31 -14.28
C CYS A 200 2.01 44.21 -13.56
N LEU A 201 2.42 45.46 -13.36
CA LEU A 201 1.65 46.56 -12.81
C LEU A 201 0.28 46.69 -13.48
#